data_AF-M1BUA4-F1
#
_entry.id   AF-M1BUA4-F1
#
_cell.length_a   1.000
_cell.length_b   1.000
_cell.length_c   1.000
_cell.angle_alpha   90.00
_cell.angle_beta   90.00
_cell.angle_gamma   90.00
#
_symmetry.space_group_name_H-M   'P 1'
#
loop_
_entity.id
_entity.type
_entity.pdbx_description
1 polymer ?
#
loop_
_entity_poly.entity_id
_entity_poly.type
_entity_poly.pdbx_seq_one_letter_code
_entity_poly.pdbx_strand_id
1 'polypeptide(L)'
;MLKKNSSLVLMTCLVVLLICVKSSHEHSHIRRNLLSNQTDSYYAVIFDAGSSGSRVHVFRFSQNLDLLPIGEYGLEVFDKVKPGLSSYENDPKAAAKSLEPLLIKAESVVPINLHTDTPVELGATAGLRMLKGNTAERIMQSVRNMLKNESIFEYKDGWVSILSGAQEGSYFWVNIVDPKASSGKAKPIQYLNAAKIACKLKAEEVKYVFPNVDSKDLPYLCMDMIYQFSLLVDGFGLNPHREITLVHDINYKNNRVEAAWPLGCAIDVVSSSSSRTHISSS
;
A
#
# COMPACT_ATOMS: atom_id res chain seq x y z
N MET A 1 -12.83 8.91 78.06
CA MET A 1 -12.53 7.83 77.10
C MET A 1 -12.83 8.31 75.68
N LEU A 2 -11.87 8.93 74.98
CA LEU A 2 -12.01 9.33 73.57
C LEU A 2 -10.61 9.52 72.97
N LYS A 3 -9.87 8.42 72.83
CA LYS A 3 -8.60 8.35 72.08
C LYS A 3 -8.46 6.93 71.54
N LYS A 4 -9.11 6.62 70.41
CA LYS A 4 -8.79 5.39 69.67
C LYS A 4 -9.09 5.38 68.16
N ASN A 5 -9.64 6.44 67.57
CA ASN A 5 -10.01 6.41 66.14
C ASN A 5 -9.14 7.28 65.21
N SER A 6 -8.28 8.18 65.71
CA SER A 6 -7.47 9.05 64.82
C SER A 6 -6.38 8.30 64.04
N SER A 7 -5.77 7.26 64.63
CA SER A 7 -4.71 6.50 63.94
C SER A 7 -5.25 5.66 62.78
N LEU A 8 -6.50 5.17 62.89
CA LEU A 8 -7.12 4.36 61.85
C LEU A 8 -7.56 5.20 60.65
N VAL A 9 -8.11 6.40 60.92
CA VAL A 9 -8.49 7.37 59.87
C VAL A 9 -7.26 7.90 59.12
N LEU A 10 -6.14 8.12 59.82
CA LEU A 10 -4.90 8.58 59.19
C LEU A 10 -4.29 7.49 58.30
N MET A 11 -4.34 6.22 58.74
CA MET A 11 -3.87 5.09 57.94
C MET A 11 -4.73 4.85 56.69
N THR A 12 -6.05 4.94 56.80
CA THR A 12 -6.93 4.78 55.62
C THR A 12 -6.72 5.92 54.62
N CYS A 13 -6.55 7.16 55.08
CA CYS A 13 -6.23 8.28 54.19
C CYS A 13 -4.88 8.08 53.48
N LEU A 14 -3.85 7.61 54.18
CA LEU A 14 -2.52 7.38 53.59
C LEU A 14 -2.55 6.27 52.53
N VAL A 15 -3.29 5.18 52.79
CA VAL A 15 -3.46 4.07 51.83
C VAL A 15 -4.23 4.54 50.59
N VAL A 16 -5.31 5.30 50.75
CA VAL A 16 -6.06 5.86 49.60
C VAL A 16 -5.17 6.82 48.80
N LEU A 17 -4.39 7.69 49.46
CA LEU A 17 -3.46 8.60 48.79
C LEU A 17 -2.40 7.82 47.99
N LEU A 18 -1.83 6.76 48.55
CA LEU A 18 -0.84 5.91 47.89
C LEU A 18 -1.44 5.16 46.69
N ILE A 19 -2.69 4.72 46.77
CA ILE A 19 -3.41 4.10 45.64
C ILE A 19 -3.65 5.14 44.53
N CYS A 20 -4.07 6.36 44.86
CA CYS A 20 -4.25 7.45 43.89
C CYS A 20 -2.93 7.86 43.23
N VAL A 21 -1.83 7.90 43.98
CA VAL A 21 -0.48 8.20 43.45
C VAL A 21 0.00 7.06 42.54
N LYS A 22 -0.19 5.79 42.92
CA LYS A 22 0.16 4.66 42.05
C LYS A 22 -0.67 4.64 40.76
N SER A 23 -1.98 4.86 40.86
CA SER A 23 -2.89 4.89 39.70
C SER A 23 -2.55 6.04 38.74
N SER A 24 -2.23 7.24 39.27
CA SER A 24 -1.79 8.37 38.45
C SER A 24 -0.39 8.16 37.86
N HIS A 25 0.53 7.51 38.58
CA HIS A 25 1.86 7.19 38.07
C HIS A 25 1.81 6.13 36.96
N GLU A 26 1.04 5.06 37.13
CA GLU A 26 0.79 4.04 36.09
C GLU A 26 0.10 4.64 34.85
N HIS A 27 -0.96 5.44 35.02
CA HIS A 27 -1.58 6.15 33.90
C HIS A 27 -0.61 7.10 33.18
N SER A 28 0.27 7.79 33.92
CA SER A 28 1.27 8.68 33.31
C SER A 28 2.36 7.94 32.54
N HIS A 29 2.73 6.72 32.98
CA HIS A 29 3.71 5.88 32.30
C HIS A 29 3.11 5.19 31.07
N ILE A 30 1.87 4.70 31.15
CA ILE A 30 1.15 4.14 30.00
C ILE A 30 0.93 5.23 28.95
N ARG A 31 0.52 6.44 29.36
CA ARG A 31 0.33 7.58 28.44
C ARG A 31 1.66 8.06 27.82
N ARG A 32 2.77 8.08 28.58
CA ARG A 32 4.10 8.39 28.05
C ARG A 32 4.60 7.34 27.06
N ASN A 33 4.40 6.05 27.33
CA ASN A 33 4.77 4.97 26.39
C ASN A 33 3.88 4.94 25.15
N LEU A 34 2.58 5.27 25.24
CA LEU A 34 1.71 5.40 24.06
C LEU A 34 2.11 6.58 23.19
N LEU A 35 2.48 7.72 23.81
CA LEU A 35 2.88 8.94 23.11
C LEU A 35 4.28 8.83 22.50
N SER A 36 5.24 8.21 23.20
CA SER A 36 6.59 8.00 22.65
C SER A 36 6.58 7.05 21.45
N ASN A 37 5.67 6.08 21.43
CA ASN A 37 5.54 5.13 20.33
C ASN A 37 4.81 5.71 19.09
N GLN A 38 4.32 6.95 19.15
CA GLN A 38 3.74 7.66 18.00
C GLN A 38 4.73 8.63 17.33
N THR A 39 5.72 9.17 18.05
CA THR A 39 6.70 10.12 17.50
C THR A 39 7.89 9.47 16.80
N ASP A 40 8.12 8.17 17.02
CA ASP A 40 9.25 7.42 16.46
C ASP A 40 8.85 6.51 15.27
N SER A 41 7.81 6.89 14.53
CA SER A 41 7.36 6.15 13.36
C SER A 41 7.08 7.06 12.18
N TYR A 42 7.43 6.59 10.99
CA TYR A 42 7.23 7.29 9.73
C TYR A 42 6.01 6.72 9.02
N TYR A 43 5.20 7.59 8.41
CA TYR A 43 4.13 7.17 7.52
C TYR A 43 4.52 7.48 6.08
N ALA A 44 3.91 6.79 5.11
CA ALA A 44 4.01 7.12 3.70
C ALA A 44 2.67 6.84 3.02
N VAL A 45 2.24 7.76 2.15
CA VAL A 45 1.01 7.66 1.37
C VAL A 45 1.36 7.54 -0.11
N ILE A 46 1.08 6.38 -0.70
CA ILE A 46 1.43 6.08 -2.09
C ILE A 46 0.16 5.84 -2.90
N PHE A 47 -0.02 6.62 -3.95
CA PHE A 47 -1.09 6.44 -4.92
C PHE A 47 -0.61 5.62 -6.12
N ASP A 48 -1.33 4.54 -6.43
CA ASP A 48 -1.17 3.77 -7.64
C ASP A 48 -2.27 4.11 -8.65
N ALA A 49 -1.93 4.93 -9.65
CA ALA A 49 -2.85 5.36 -10.69
C ALA A 49 -2.75 4.42 -11.91
N GLY A 50 -3.37 3.26 -11.78
CA GLY A 50 -3.47 2.23 -12.81
C GLY A 50 -4.48 2.56 -13.92
N SER A 51 -4.43 1.78 -15.00
CA SER A 51 -5.31 1.96 -16.18
C SER A 51 -6.80 1.74 -15.89
N SER A 52 -7.13 0.81 -14.98
CA SER A 52 -8.51 0.42 -14.67
C SER A 52 -9.09 1.10 -13.42
N GLY A 53 -8.27 1.82 -12.67
CA GLY A 53 -8.62 2.43 -11.40
C GLY A 53 -7.39 2.95 -10.67
N SER A 54 -7.62 3.81 -9.69
CA SER A 54 -6.59 4.35 -8.80
C SER A 54 -6.72 3.74 -7.41
N ARG A 55 -5.60 3.55 -6.72
CA ARG A 55 -5.52 3.00 -5.35
C ARG A 55 -4.72 3.94 -4.46
N VAL A 56 -4.97 3.89 -3.17
CA VAL A 56 -4.10 4.50 -2.15
C VAL A 56 -3.62 3.44 -1.20
N HIS A 57 -2.35 3.53 -0.85
CA HIS A 57 -1.66 2.68 0.10
C HIS A 57 -1.09 3.60 1.20
N VAL A 58 -1.41 3.31 2.46
CA VAL A 58 -0.79 3.98 3.61
C VAL A 58 -0.01 2.96 4.41
N PHE A 59 1.28 3.21 4.55
CA PHE A 59 2.21 2.39 5.31
C PHE A 59 2.72 3.14 6.52
N ARG A 60 3.09 2.39 7.56
CA ARG A 60 3.75 2.91 8.76
C ARG A 60 5.01 2.11 9.03
N PHE A 61 6.10 2.80 9.32
CA PHE A 61 7.41 2.21 9.55
C PHE A 61 7.99 2.67 10.88
N SER A 62 8.77 1.80 11.51
CA SER A 62 9.68 2.21 12.59
C SER A 62 10.92 2.91 12.04
N GLN A 63 11.78 3.41 12.93
CA GLN A 63 13.08 3.98 12.55
C GLN A 63 13.99 3.00 11.79
N ASN A 64 13.83 1.70 12.01
CA ASN A 64 14.58 0.65 11.30
C ASN A 64 13.90 0.19 10.00
N LEU A 65 12.90 0.93 9.51
CA LEU A 65 12.08 0.60 8.33
C LEU A 65 11.29 -0.71 8.44
N ASP A 66 11.12 -1.24 9.65
CA ASP A 66 10.15 -2.32 9.89
C ASP A 66 8.72 -1.80 9.77
N LEU A 67 7.86 -2.53 9.06
CA LEU A 67 6.43 -2.24 9.00
C LEU A 67 5.77 -2.35 10.38
N LEU A 68 4.93 -1.37 10.68
CA LEU A 68 4.17 -1.25 11.92
C LEU A 68 2.67 -1.27 11.64
N PRO A 69 1.85 -1.79 12.57
CA PRO A 69 0.41 -1.77 12.41
C PRO A 69 -0.18 -0.36 12.53
N ILE A 70 -1.28 -0.15 11.80
CA ILE A 70 -2.09 1.07 11.76
C ILE A 70 -3.49 0.72 12.29
N GLY A 71 -3.67 0.81 13.61
CA GLY A 71 -4.95 0.51 14.25
C GLY A 71 -5.53 -0.84 13.82
N GLU A 72 -6.79 -0.86 13.40
CA GLU A 72 -7.49 -2.05 12.92
C GLU A 72 -7.15 -2.45 11.46
N TYR A 73 -6.44 -1.60 10.72
CA TYR A 73 -6.11 -1.83 9.31
C TYR A 73 -4.95 -2.81 9.11
N GLY A 74 -4.30 -3.28 10.18
CA GLY A 74 -3.12 -4.14 10.04
C GLY A 74 -1.92 -3.35 9.56
N LEU A 75 -1.11 -3.90 8.65
CA LEU A 75 0.14 -3.27 8.19
C LEU A 75 -0.03 -2.25 7.05
N GLU A 76 -1.23 -2.15 6.47
CA GLU A 76 -1.48 -1.37 5.28
C GLU A 76 -2.93 -0.88 5.27
N VAL A 77 -3.12 0.42 5.01
CA VAL A 77 -4.45 0.93 4.63
C VAL A 77 -4.53 0.94 3.12
N PHE A 78 -5.52 0.23 2.58
CA PHE A 78 -5.75 0.11 1.16
C PHE A 78 -7.17 0.54 0.80
N ASP A 79 -7.31 1.39 -0.20
CA ASP A 79 -8.61 1.72 -0.80
C ASP A 79 -8.47 2.00 -2.30
N LYS A 80 -9.57 1.91 -3.06
CA LYS A 80 -9.55 2.03 -4.53
C LYS A 80 -10.80 2.71 -5.12
N VAL A 81 -10.58 3.43 -6.22
CA VAL A 81 -11.63 4.04 -7.04
C VAL A 81 -11.54 3.61 -8.50
N LYS A 82 -12.64 3.72 -9.23
CA LYS A 82 -12.75 3.52 -10.68
C LYS A 82 -13.58 4.65 -11.29
N PRO A 83 -13.33 5.04 -12.56
CA PRO A 83 -12.29 4.55 -13.46
C PRO A 83 -10.89 5.12 -13.13
N GLY A 84 -9.86 4.66 -13.83
CA GLY A 84 -8.49 5.19 -13.68
C GLY A 84 -8.32 6.58 -14.30
N LEU A 85 -7.20 7.23 -14.01
CA LEU A 85 -6.93 8.61 -14.46
C LEU A 85 -6.99 8.77 -16.00
N SER A 86 -6.59 7.75 -16.76
CA SER A 86 -6.63 7.77 -18.22
C SER A 86 -8.04 7.87 -18.79
N SER A 87 -9.09 7.55 -18.03
CA SER A 87 -10.48 7.70 -18.52
C SER A 87 -10.96 9.15 -18.57
N TYR A 88 -10.17 10.09 -18.05
CA TYR A 88 -10.50 11.51 -17.97
C TYR A 88 -9.68 12.36 -18.97
N GLU A 89 -9.37 11.81 -20.15
CA GLU A 89 -8.52 12.45 -21.18
C GLU A 89 -8.95 13.89 -21.51
N ASN A 90 -10.26 14.14 -21.47
CA ASN A 90 -10.86 15.44 -21.80
C ASN A 90 -11.05 16.37 -20.60
N ASP A 91 -10.88 15.88 -19.37
CA ASP A 91 -11.07 16.66 -18.14
C ASP A 91 -10.01 16.33 -17.07
N PRO A 92 -8.80 16.92 -17.19
CA PRO A 92 -7.72 16.75 -16.21
C PRO A 92 -8.10 17.11 -14.77
N LYS A 93 -9.02 18.06 -14.57
CA LYS A 93 -9.45 18.47 -13.22
C LYS A 93 -10.33 17.40 -12.60
N ALA A 94 -11.27 16.84 -13.37
CA ALA A 94 -12.05 15.68 -12.92
C ALA A 94 -11.16 14.46 -12.64
N ALA A 95 -10.10 14.26 -13.43
CA ALA A 95 -9.11 13.20 -13.18
C ALA A 95 -8.49 13.35 -11.78
N ALA A 96 -7.98 14.54 -11.44
CA ALA A 96 -7.42 14.80 -10.12
C ALA A 96 -8.49 14.64 -9.02
N LYS A 97 -9.65 15.26 -9.20
CA LYS A 97 -10.77 15.19 -8.23
C LYS A 97 -11.23 13.77 -7.95
N SER A 98 -11.10 12.84 -8.90
CA SER A 98 -11.44 11.43 -8.68
C SER A 98 -10.62 10.75 -7.57
N LEU A 99 -9.45 11.30 -7.22
CA LEU A 99 -8.58 10.81 -6.14
C LEU A 99 -8.96 11.34 -4.76
N GLU A 100 -9.85 12.33 -4.65
CA GLU A 100 -10.21 12.96 -3.38
C GLU A 100 -10.71 11.95 -2.32
N PRO A 101 -11.60 10.98 -2.62
CA PRO A 101 -12.04 10.02 -1.61
C PRO A 101 -10.90 9.22 -1.00
N LEU A 102 -9.89 8.91 -1.82
CA LEU A 102 -8.69 8.18 -1.39
C LEU A 102 -7.76 9.07 -0.55
N LEU A 103 -7.62 10.34 -0.92
CA LEU A 103 -6.84 11.31 -0.15
C LEU A 103 -7.44 11.52 1.25
N ILE A 104 -8.76 11.74 1.33
CA ILE A 104 -9.49 11.86 2.60
C ILE A 104 -9.29 10.62 3.47
N LYS A 105 -9.33 9.42 2.87
CA LYS A 105 -9.10 8.17 3.59
C LYS A 105 -7.70 8.15 4.21
N ALA A 106 -6.67 8.49 3.44
CA ALA A 106 -5.30 8.54 3.94
C ALA A 106 -5.14 9.57 5.08
N GLU A 107 -5.66 10.77 4.89
CA GLU A 107 -5.61 11.87 5.87
C GLU A 107 -6.33 11.53 7.18
N SER A 108 -7.42 10.77 7.11
CA SER A 108 -8.17 10.32 8.30
C SER A 108 -7.41 9.32 9.19
N VAL A 109 -6.40 8.65 8.62
CA VAL A 109 -5.68 7.55 9.28
C VAL A 109 -4.35 8.02 9.86
N VAL A 110 -3.65 8.91 9.17
CA VAL A 110 -2.36 9.43 9.62
C VAL A 110 -2.60 10.38 10.82
N PRO A 111 -1.85 10.25 11.94
CA PRO A 111 -1.98 11.17 13.06
C PRO A 111 -1.69 12.62 12.67
N ILE A 112 -2.49 13.55 13.20
CA ILE A 112 -2.42 15.00 12.89
C ILE A 112 -1.01 15.58 13.04
N ASN A 113 -0.28 15.16 14.07
CA ASN A 113 1.07 15.67 14.33
C ASN A 113 2.14 15.13 13.38
N LEU A 114 1.80 14.17 12.50
CA LEU A 114 2.69 13.58 11.50
C LEU A 114 2.31 13.96 10.08
N HIS A 115 1.22 14.70 9.87
CA HIS A 115 0.73 15.07 8.54
C HIS A 115 1.82 15.76 7.70
N THR A 116 2.44 16.82 8.21
CA THR A 116 3.45 17.59 7.47
C THR A 116 4.75 16.85 7.20
N ASP A 117 4.99 15.74 7.91
CA ASP A 117 6.19 14.90 7.77
C ASP A 117 5.92 13.62 6.96
N THR A 118 4.66 13.39 6.60
CA THR A 118 4.25 12.18 5.86
C THR A 118 4.31 12.48 4.37
N PRO A 119 5.19 11.84 3.59
CA PRO A 119 5.22 11.98 2.14
C PRO A 119 3.95 11.46 1.47
N VAL A 120 3.46 12.23 0.48
CA VAL A 120 2.46 11.78 -0.49
C VAL A 120 3.07 11.70 -1.90
N GLU A 121 3.01 10.52 -2.49
CA GLU A 121 3.58 10.20 -3.80
C GLU A 121 2.52 9.53 -4.69
N LEU A 122 2.59 9.79 -5.99
CA LEU A 122 1.71 9.17 -6.99
C LEU A 122 2.52 8.67 -8.18
N GLY A 123 2.37 7.37 -8.44
CA GLY A 123 2.85 6.72 -9.65
C GLY A 123 1.70 6.40 -10.58
N ALA A 124 1.66 7.04 -11.75
CA ALA A 124 0.76 6.66 -12.83
C ALA A 124 1.40 5.61 -13.73
N THR A 125 0.62 4.63 -14.17
CA THR A 125 1.18 3.47 -14.87
C THR A 125 0.82 3.41 -16.35
N ALA A 126 0.71 2.21 -16.94
CA ALA A 126 0.48 2.00 -18.37
C ALA A 126 -0.67 2.83 -18.96
N GLY A 127 -1.74 3.06 -18.19
CA GLY A 127 -2.91 3.83 -18.67
C GLY A 127 -2.55 5.23 -19.17
N LEU A 128 -1.72 5.98 -18.42
CA LEU A 128 -1.33 7.33 -18.82
C LEU A 128 -0.27 7.33 -19.94
N ARG A 129 0.59 6.32 -20.02
CA ARG A 129 1.59 6.18 -21.10
C ARG A 129 0.94 6.04 -22.48
N MET A 130 -0.28 5.49 -22.54
CA MET A 130 -1.01 5.25 -23.78
C MET A 130 -1.74 6.49 -24.31
N LEU A 131 -1.82 7.56 -23.52
CA LEU A 131 -2.48 8.80 -23.93
C LEU A 131 -1.64 9.55 -24.98
N LYS A 132 -2.32 10.18 -25.94
CA LYS A 132 -1.67 10.89 -27.05
C LYS A 132 -1.34 12.33 -26.66
N GLY A 133 -0.27 12.87 -27.28
CA GLY A 133 0.10 14.28 -27.15
C GLY A 133 0.44 14.67 -25.71
N ASN A 134 -0.04 15.84 -25.26
CA ASN A 134 0.22 16.37 -23.93
C ASN A 134 -0.84 15.99 -22.88
N THR A 135 -1.78 15.08 -23.21
CA THR A 135 -2.91 14.75 -22.34
C THR A 135 -2.46 14.18 -21.00
N ALA A 136 -1.52 13.24 -21.00
CA ALA A 136 -0.97 12.66 -19.78
C ALA A 136 -0.38 13.76 -18.87
N GLU A 137 0.42 14.67 -19.44
CA GLU A 137 1.04 15.75 -18.67
C GLU A 137 0.00 16.73 -18.11
N ARG A 138 -1.07 17.03 -18.84
CA ARG A 138 -2.17 17.88 -18.34
C ARG A 138 -2.89 17.25 -17.14
N ILE A 139 -3.12 15.94 -17.19
CA ILE A 139 -3.68 15.17 -16.07
C ILE A 139 -2.71 15.19 -14.90
N MET A 140 -1.43 14.85 -15.12
CA MET A 140 -0.42 14.86 -14.07
C MET A 140 -0.26 16.24 -13.44
N GLN A 141 -0.33 17.32 -14.22
CA GLN A 141 -0.26 18.67 -13.66
C GLN A 141 -1.47 18.99 -12.78
N SER A 142 -2.66 18.50 -13.12
CA SER A 142 -3.86 18.69 -12.30
C SER A 142 -3.75 17.90 -10.99
N VAL A 143 -3.18 16.69 -11.04
CA VAL A 143 -2.86 15.88 -9.85
C VAL A 143 -1.81 16.56 -8.98
N ARG A 144 -0.73 17.08 -9.56
CA ARG A 144 0.30 17.85 -8.84
C ARG A 144 -0.31 19.06 -8.12
N ASN A 145 -1.16 19.81 -8.80
CA ASN A 145 -1.83 20.95 -8.21
C ASN A 145 -2.75 20.55 -7.05
N MET A 146 -3.51 19.46 -7.20
CA MET A 146 -4.39 18.96 -6.13
C MET A 146 -3.57 18.52 -4.92
N LEU A 147 -2.57 17.66 -5.09
CA LEU A 147 -1.74 17.18 -3.97
C LEU A 147 -0.98 18.33 -3.29
N LYS A 148 -0.48 19.30 -4.06
CA LYS A 148 0.24 20.45 -3.51
C LYS A 148 -0.65 21.40 -2.69
N ASN A 149 -1.89 21.62 -3.15
CA ASN A 149 -2.74 22.69 -2.61
C ASN A 149 -3.83 22.19 -1.65
N GLU A 150 -4.25 20.93 -1.81
CA GLU A 150 -5.38 20.36 -1.07
C GLU A 150 -4.95 19.30 -0.06
N SER A 151 -3.80 18.65 -0.24
CA SER A 151 -3.29 17.68 0.74
C SER A 151 -2.63 18.36 1.94
N ILE A 152 -2.76 17.72 3.10
CA ILE A 152 -2.06 18.10 4.34
C ILE A 152 -0.69 17.41 4.51
N PHE A 153 -0.29 16.59 3.53
CA PHE A 153 0.94 15.79 3.54
C PHE A 153 2.17 16.52 2.97
N GLU A 154 3.37 16.02 3.26
CA GLU A 154 4.60 16.48 2.62
C GLU A 154 4.54 16.20 1.11
N TYR A 155 4.74 17.25 0.30
CA TYR A 155 4.66 17.16 -1.14
C TYR A 155 5.96 17.61 -1.82
N LYS A 156 6.38 16.88 -2.86
CA LYS A 156 7.42 17.30 -3.81
C LYS A 156 6.96 17.04 -5.24
N ASP A 157 7.29 17.96 -6.15
CA ASP A 157 6.87 17.88 -7.56
C ASP A 157 7.34 16.57 -8.24
N GLY A 158 8.57 16.14 -7.93
CA GLY A 158 9.16 14.89 -8.44
C GLY A 158 8.52 13.60 -7.94
N TRP A 159 7.68 13.64 -6.89
CA TRP A 159 6.94 12.48 -6.38
C TRP A 159 5.63 12.23 -7.13
N VAL A 160 5.37 12.96 -8.21
CA VAL A 160 4.20 12.73 -9.06
C VAL A 160 4.70 12.45 -10.47
N SER A 161 4.78 11.17 -10.81
CA SER A 161 5.45 10.72 -12.03
C SER A 161 4.70 9.59 -12.75
N ILE A 162 5.00 9.43 -14.05
CA ILE A 162 4.54 8.29 -14.83
C ILE A 162 5.64 7.23 -14.75
N LEU A 163 5.38 6.13 -14.08
CA LEU A 163 6.34 5.05 -13.88
C LEU A 163 6.61 4.34 -15.21
N SER A 164 7.85 3.89 -15.43
CA SER A 164 8.17 2.99 -16.54
C SER A 164 7.63 1.58 -16.28
N GLY A 165 7.46 0.77 -17.33
CA GLY A 165 6.97 -0.61 -17.18
C GLY A 165 7.88 -1.50 -16.33
N ALA A 166 9.19 -1.22 -16.30
CA ALA A 166 10.14 -1.92 -15.43
C ALA A 166 9.92 -1.61 -13.93
N GLN A 167 9.35 -0.45 -13.62
CA GLN A 167 9.03 -0.03 -12.25
C GLN A 167 7.66 -0.54 -11.77
N GLU A 168 6.76 -0.90 -12.70
CA GLU A 168 5.36 -1.31 -12.40
C GLU A 168 5.20 -2.81 -12.07
N GLY A 169 6.17 -3.65 -12.46
CA GLY A 169 6.05 -5.11 -12.61
C GLY A 169 4.95 -5.84 -11.81
N SER A 170 3.85 -6.20 -12.48
CA SER A 170 2.76 -7.03 -11.94
C SER A 170 2.80 -8.46 -12.50
N TYR A 171 2.59 -9.48 -11.66
CA TYR A 171 2.43 -10.87 -12.12
C TYR A 171 1.03 -11.41 -11.82
N PHE A 172 0.37 -11.94 -12.84
CA PHE A 172 -0.95 -12.56 -12.75
C PHE A 172 -0.82 -14.07 -12.53
N TRP A 173 -1.54 -14.61 -11.55
CA TRP A 173 -1.49 -16.02 -11.17
C TRP A 173 -2.71 -16.77 -11.69
N VAL A 174 -2.64 -17.32 -12.91
CA VAL A 174 -3.77 -18.09 -13.44
C VAL A 174 -3.60 -19.54 -13.09
N ASN A 175 -4.22 -19.98 -11.98
CA ASN A 175 -4.31 -21.40 -11.54
C ASN A 175 -2.98 -22.18 -11.50
N ILE A 176 -1.84 -21.52 -11.70
CA ILE A 176 -0.49 -22.07 -11.58
C ILE A 176 -0.07 -22.09 -10.12
N VAL A 177 -0.58 -21.14 -9.34
CA VAL A 177 -0.43 -21.02 -7.89
C VAL A 177 -1.82 -20.91 -7.28
N ASP A 178 -1.99 -21.44 -6.07
CA ASP A 178 -3.21 -21.26 -5.29
C ASP A 178 -3.51 -19.75 -5.14
N PRO A 179 -4.68 -19.26 -5.58
CA PRO A 179 -5.04 -17.84 -5.48
C PRO A 179 -5.09 -17.32 -4.03
N LYS A 180 -5.09 -18.20 -3.02
CA LYS A 180 -5.03 -17.83 -1.60
C LYS A 180 -3.61 -17.84 -1.02
N ALA A 181 -2.63 -18.36 -1.75
CA ALA A 181 -1.24 -18.40 -1.31
C ALA A 181 -0.60 -17.02 -1.44
N SER A 182 0.42 -16.76 -0.60
CA SER A 182 1.18 -15.51 -0.60
C SER A 182 2.27 -15.50 -1.67
N SER A 183 2.84 -16.67 -1.91
CA SER A 183 3.76 -16.94 -3.02
C SER A 183 3.58 -18.37 -3.52
N GLY A 184 4.09 -18.64 -4.72
CA GLY A 184 4.12 -19.99 -5.26
C GLY A 184 5.24 -20.20 -6.26
N LYS A 185 5.59 -21.47 -6.44
CA LYS A 185 6.57 -21.89 -7.45
C LYS A 185 5.86 -22.14 -8.77
N ALA A 186 6.42 -21.56 -9.83
CA ALA A 186 5.96 -21.75 -11.19
C ALA A 186 7.16 -22.03 -12.10
N LYS A 187 6.90 -22.58 -13.27
CA LYS A 187 7.82 -22.66 -14.39
C LYS A 187 7.17 -21.96 -15.58
N PRO A 188 7.90 -21.15 -16.36
CA PRO A 188 7.32 -20.46 -17.50
C PRO A 188 6.51 -21.39 -18.43
N ILE A 189 6.97 -22.63 -18.64
CA ILE A 189 6.27 -23.64 -19.46
C ILE A 189 4.82 -23.92 -19.01
N GLN A 190 4.49 -23.72 -17.74
CA GLN A 190 3.12 -23.90 -17.24
C GLN A 190 2.15 -22.89 -17.85
N TYR A 191 2.59 -21.65 -18.13
CA TYR A 191 1.79 -20.65 -18.85
C TYR A 191 1.49 -21.10 -20.28
N LEU A 192 2.48 -21.65 -21.00
CA LEU A 192 2.24 -22.18 -22.35
C LEU A 192 1.27 -23.38 -22.34
N ASN A 193 1.39 -24.26 -21.36
CA ASN A 193 0.49 -25.42 -21.25
C ASN A 193 -0.94 -24.97 -20.92
N ALA A 194 -1.10 -24.00 -20.01
CA ALA A 194 -2.40 -23.40 -19.70
C ALA A 194 -2.99 -22.68 -20.92
N ALA A 195 -2.18 -21.91 -21.65
CA ALA A 195 -2.57 -21.26 -22.91
C ALA A 195 -3.11 -22.26 -23.93
N LYS A 196 -2.40 -23.37 -24.18
CA LYS A 196 -2.82 -24.41 -25.14
C LYS A 196 -4.20 -25.00 -24.83
N ILE A 197 -4.59 -25.00 -23.56
CA ILE A 197 -5.92 -25.42 -23.11
C ILE A 197 -6.91 -24.27 -23.32
N ALA A 198 -6.64 -23.10 -22.70
CA ALA A 198 -7.53 -21.95 -22.74
C ALA A 198 -7.89 -21.49 -24.15
N CYS A 199 -6.93 -21.49 -25.08
CA CYS A 199 -7.12 -21.07 -26.47
C CYS A 199 -7.98 -22.01 -27.32
N LYS A 200 -8.29 -23.23 -26.84
CA LYS A 200 -9.13 -24.21 -27.53
C LYS A 200 -10.55 -24.27 -26.99
N LEU A 201 -10.79 -23.69 -25.81
CA LEU A 201 -12.09 -23.70 -25.15
C LEU A 201 -12.96 -22.56 -25.68
N LYS A 202 -14.28 -22.78 -25.69
CA LYS A 202 -15.24 -21.69 -25.87
C LYS A 202 -15.39 -20.91 -24.57
N ALA A 203 -15.77 -19.64 -24.66
CA ALA A 203 -15.85 -18.73 -23.51
C ALA A 203 -16.69 -19.30 -22.34
N GLU A 204 -17.73 -20.06 -22.64
CA GLU A 204 -18.63 -20.67 -21.67
C GLU A 204 -17.99 -21.86 -20.94
N GLU A 205 -17.00 -22.51 -21.54
CA GLU A 205 -16.30 -23.68 -21.02
C GLU A 205 -15.07 -23.28 -20.18
N VAL A 206 -14.49 -22.10 -20.43
CA VAL A 206 -13.30 -21.60 -19.71
C VAL A 206 -13.55 -21.55 -18.21
N LYS A 207 -14.74 -21.13 -17.76
CA LYS A 207 -15.05 -21.03 -16.33
C LYS A 207 -15.07 -22.38 -15.62
N TYR A 208 -15.43 -23.45 -16.31
CA TYR A 208 -15.42 -24.80 -15.73
C TYR A 208 -13.98 -25.30 -15.54
N VAL A 209 -13.11 -25.06 -16.52
CA VAL A 209 -11.70 -25.48 -16.49
C VAL A 209 -10.85 -24.56 -15.61
N PHE A 210 -11.20 -23.29 -15.53
CA PHE A 210 -10.52 -22.26 -14.75
C PHE A 210 -11.46 -21.59 -13.72
N PRO A 211 -11.92 -22.34 -12.70
CA PRO A 211 -13.00 -21.87 -11.80
C PRO A 211 -12.63 -20.64 -10.97
N ASN A 212 -11.35 -20.47 -10.64
CA ASN A 212 -10.86 -19.38 -9.81
C ASN A 212 -10.60 -18.07 -10.57
N VAL A 213 -10.70 -18.07 -11.91
CA VAL A 213 -10.52 -16.85 -12.72
C VAL A 213 -11.79 -16.01 -12.67
N ASP A 214 -11.65 -14.71 -12.43
CA ASP A 214 -12.78 -13.77 -12.44
C ASP A 214 -13.45 -13.78 -13.82
N SER A 215 -14.78 -13.76 -13.84
CA SER A 215 -15.56 -13.78 -15.08
C SER A 215 -15.19 -12.68 -16.06
N LYS A 216 -14.72 -11.52 -15.56
CA LYS A 216 -14.27 -10.40 -16.40
C LYS A 216 -12.97 -10.69 -17.17
N ASP A 217 -12.14 -11.61 -16.66
CA ASP A 217 -10.82 -11.94 -17.19
C ASP A 217 -10.87 -13.17 -18.12
N LEU A 218 -11.93 -13.99 -18.02
CA LEU A 218 -12.12 -15.20 -18.86
C LEU A 218 -11.95 -14.95 -20.37
N PRO A 219 -12.48 -13.87 -20.97
CA PRO A 219 -12.35 -13.65 -22.41
C PRO A 219 -10.91 -13.43 -22.87
N TYR A 220 -10.02 -13.01 -21.97
CA TYR A 220 -8.63 -12.65 -22.27
C TYR A 220 -7.64 -13.75 -21.89
N LEU A 221 -8.10 -14.80 -21.20
CA LEU A 221 -7.24 -15.80 -20.56
C LEU A 221 -6.24 -16.48 -21.51
N CYS A 222 -6.69 -16.84 -22.72
CA CYS A 222 -5.82 -17.41 -23.74
C CYS A 222 -4.67 -16.45 -24.11
N MET A 223 -5.02 -15.19 -24.37
CA MET A 223 -4.07 -14.15 -24.76
C MET A 223 -3.10 -13.86 -23.62
N ASP A 224 -3.60 -13.72 -22.38
CA ASP A 224 -2.79 -13.44 -21.19
C ASP A 224 -1.75 -14.55 -20.93
N MET A 225 -2.15 -15.82 -21.03
CA MET A 225 -1.23 -16.95 -20.83
C MET A 225 -0.13 -17.03 -21.90
N ILE A 226 -0.48 -16.79 -23.17
CA ILE A 226 0.51 -16.73 -24.26
C ILE A 226 1.46 -15.56 -24.04
N TYR A 227 0.92 -14.39 -23.69
CA TYR A 227 1.70 -13.18 -23.44
C TYR A 227 2.68 -13.41 -22.29
N GLN A 228 2.23 -13.97 -21.16
CA GLN A 228 3.07 -14.24 -20.00
C GLN A 228 4.19 -15.25 -20.33
N PHE A 229 3.89 -16.32 -21.06
CA PHE A 229 4.93 -17.25 -21.52
C PHE A 229 5.96 -16.55 -22.41
N SER A 230 5.49 -15.83 -23.44
CA SER A 230 6.35 -15.18 -24.43
C SER A 230 7.20 -14.07 -23.77
N LEU A 231 6.63 -13.31 -22.84
CA LEU A 231 7.36 -12.29 -22.10
C LEU A 231 8.48 -12.90 -21.24
N LEU A 232 8.20 -13.99 -20.52
CA LEU A 232 9.19 -14.65 -19.66
C LEU A 232 10.30 -15.33 -20.47
N VAL A 233 9.93 -16.08 -21.51
CA VAL A 233 10.89 -16.91 -22.27
C VAL A 233 11.52 -16.14 -23.42
N ASP A 234 10.73 -15.54 -24.30
CA ASP A 234 11.24 -14.86 -25.49
C ASP A 234 11.70 -13.43 -25.18
N GLY A 235 10.99 -12.73 -24.28
CA GLY A 235 11.30 -11.35 -23.87
C GLY A 235 12.47 -11.28 -22.89
N PHE A 236 12.36 -11.95 -21.75
CA PHE A 236 13.37 -11.92 -20.68
C PHE A 236 14.42 -13.04 -20.79
N GLY A 237 14.26 -14.00 -21.71
CA GLY A 237 15.25 -15.06 -21.91
C GLY A 237 15.29 -16.13 -20.83
N LEU A 238 14.22 -16.29 -20.03
CA LEU A 238 14.20 -17.31 -18.99
C LEU A 238 14.11 -18.72 -19.61
N ASN A 239 14.85 -19.67 -19.03
CA ASN A 239 14.68 -21.08 -19.38
C ASN A 239 13.24 -21.52 -19.03
N PRO A 240 12.47 -22.11 -19.98
CA PRO A 240 11.07 -22.50 -19.76
C PRO A 240 10.83 -23.45 -18.59
N HIS A 241 11.86 -24.21 -18.19
CA HIS A 241 11.80 -25.20 -17.12
C HIS A 241 12.41 -24.71 -15.81
N ARG A 242 13.03 -23.52 -15.81
CA ARG A 242 13.55 -22.91 -14.58
C ARG A 242 12.39 -22.58 -13.67
N GLU A 243 12.54 -22.94 -12.40
CA GLU A 243 11.61 -22.54 -11.37
C GLU A 243 11.75 -21.04 -11.09
N ILE A 244 10.62 -20.35 -11.12
CA ILE A 244 10.45 -18.96 -10.69
C ILE A 244 9.52 -18.94 -9.48
N THR A 245 9.71 -17.94 -8.63
CA THR A 245 8.78 -17.68 -7.53
C THR A 245 7.87 -16.53 -7.94
N LEU A 246 6.57 -16.79 -7.99
CA LEU A 246 5.56 -15.76 -8.13
C LEU A 246 5.18 -15.30 -6.72
N VAL A 247 5.14 -13.99 -6.49
CA VAL A 247 4.80 -13.39 -5.19
C VAL A 247 3.62 -12.46 -5.39
N HIS A 248 2.59 -12.59 -4.55
CA HIS A 248 1.39 -11.76 -4.53
C HIS A 248 1.39 -10.95 -3.23
N ASP A 249 1.63 -11.62 -2.11
CA ASP A 249 1.86 -11.00 -0.81
C ASP A 249 3.07 -11.62 -0.11
N ILE A 250 3.71 -10.83 0.75
CA ILE A 250 4.81 -11.28 1.60
C ILE A 250 4.27 -11.43 3.00
N ASN A 251 4.47 -12.62 3.60
CA ASN A 251 4.22 -12.81 5.02
C ASN A 251 5.30 -12.07 5.82
N TYR A 252 4.90 -10.99 6.49
CA TYR A 252 5.78 -10.19 7.35
C TYR A 252 5.15 -10.07 8.74
N LYS A 253 5.86 -10.57 9.76
CA LYS A 253 5.43 -10.55 11.18
C LYS A 253 3.95 -10.94 11.38
N ASN A 254 3.55 -12.09 10.81
CA ASN A 254 2.18 -12.67 10.84
C ASN A 254 1.10 -11.87 10.10
N ASN A 255 1.47 -10.90 9.27
CA ASN A 255 0.56 -10.15 8.41
C ASN A 255 0.93 -10.37 6.93
N ARG A 256 -0.05 -10.20 6.04
CA ARG A 256 0.16 -10.24 4.58
C ARG A 256 0.27 -8.80 4.07
N VAL A 257 1.30 -8.53 3.27
CA VAL A 257 1.52 -7.22 2.64
C VAL A 257 1.66 -7.45 1.14
N GLU A 258 0.95 -6.69 0.32
CA GLU A 258 0.99 -6.85 -1.13
C GLU A 258 2.42 -6.62 -1.66
N ALA A 259 2.91 -7.54 -2.49
CA ALA A 259 4.20 -7.44 -3.16
C ALA A 259 4.09 -6.56 -4.41
N ALA A 260 3.63 -5.34 -4.23
CA ALA A 260 3.44 -4.36 -5.29
C ALA A 260 4.46 -3.22 -5.17
N TRP A 261 4.67 -2.50 -6.28
CA TRP A 261 5.59 -1.38 -6.35
C TRP A 261 5.34 -0.28 -5.28
N PRO A 262 4.10 -0.01 -4.79
CA PRO A 262 3.88 1.03 -3.77
C PRO A 262 4.64 0.80 -2.47
N LEU A 263 4.83 -0.45 -2.04
CA LEU A 263 5.61 -0.75 -0.83
C LEU A 263 7.09 -0.38 -1.01
N GLY A 264 7.67 -0.67 -2.18
CA GLY A 264 9.04 -0.28 -2.50
C GLY A 264 9.22 1.24 -2.53
N CYS A 265 8.24 1.94 -3.11
CA CYS A 265 8.18 3.40 -3.15
C CYS A 265 8.13 4.01 -1.74
N ALA A 266 7.28 3.45 -0.88
CA ALA A 266 7.13 3.88 0.51
C ALA A 266 8.45 3.74 1.31
N ILE A 267 9.18 2.64 1.12
CA ILE A 267 10.48 2.42 1.76
C ILE A 267 11.50 3.45 1.27
N ASP A 268 11.58 3.68 -0.04
CA ASP A 268 12.52 4.64 -0.64
C ASP A 268 12.30 6.06 -0.08
N VAL A 269 11.05 6.54 -0.12
CA VAL A 269 10.73 7.90 0.33
C VAL A 269 10.99 8.09 1.82
N VAL A 270 10.62 7.12 2.66
CA VAL A 270 10.86 7.18 4.11
C VAL A 270 12.36 7.09 4.44
N SER A 271 13.11 6.23 3.75
CA SER A 271 14.56 6.09 3.97
C SER A 271 15.33 7.38 3.65
N SER A 272 14.87 8.12 2.63
CA SER A 272 15.45 9.42 2.27
C SER A 272 15.17 10.50 3.32
N SER A 273 14.04 10.40 4.02
CA SER A 273 13.62 11.37 5.05
C SER A 273 14.21 11.06 6.42
N SER A 274 14.33 9.79 6.82
CA SER A 274 14.99 9.40 8.09
C SER A 274 16.49 9.77 8.12
N SER A 275 17.14 9.75 6.97
CA SER A 275 18.53 10.19 6.80
C SER A 275 18.73 11.68 7.13
N ARG A 276 17.70 12.53 6.92
CA ARG A 276 17.77 13.97 7.20
C ARG A 276 17.69 14.29 8.69
N THR A 277 16.89 13.56 9.46
CA THR A 277 16.70 13.79 10.90
C THR A 277 17.94 13.45 11.74
N HIS A 278 18.76 12.48 11.29
CA HIS A 278 20.03 12.15 11.94
C HIS A 278 21.12 13.21 11.73
N ILE A 279 21.08 13.96 10.63
CA ILE A 279 22.09 14.99 10.32
C ILE A 279 21.77 16.30 11.06
N SER A 280 20.50 16.61 11.29
CA SER A 280 20.08 17.82 12.02
C SER A 280 20.19 17.74 13.54
N SER A 281 20.54 16.57 14.09
CA SER A 281 20.68 16.30 15.53
C SER A 281 22.12 16.10 15.99
N SER A 282 23.10 16.41 15.11
CA SER A 282 24.54 16.35 15.40
C SER A 282 25.17 17.73 15.51
#